data_AF-A0A2R6DHM5-F1
#
_entry.id   AF-A0A2R6DHM5-F1
#
_cell.length_a   1.000
_cell.length_b   1.000
_cell.length_c   1.000
_cell.angle_alpha   90.00
_cell.angle_beta   90.00
_cell.angle_gamma   90.00
#
_symmetry.space_group_name_H-M   'P 1'
#
loop_
_entity.id
_entity.type
_entity.pdbx_description
1 polymer ?
#
loop_
_entity_poly.entity_id
_entity_poly.type
_entity_poly.pdbx_seq_one_letter_code
_entity_poly.pdbx_strand_id
1 'polypeptide(L)'
;MFVLDASFAIDHLEGVSSLKFYLEERSDRTFVMSAPTLLETCIGRLYYRGSDRTPTEILELFSWIEIHSPTERTAAHSMGIVDEIGSEALKLTVEDAIVLGTGRELDAPIVSADSDHTHEAVKQAQPVEEYRDG
;
A
#
# COMPACT_ATOMS: atom_id res chain seq x y z
N MET A 1 1.68 -8.19 -10.77
CA MET A 1 2.35 -7.24 -9.86
C MET A 1 1.26 -6.66 -8.98
N PHE A 2 1.56 -6.37 -7.72
CA PHE A 2 0.62 -5.83 -6.74
C PHE A 2 1.29 -4.71 -5.96
N VAL A 3 0.62 -3.56 -5.83
CA VAL A 3 1.14 -2.43 -5.05
C VAL A 3 0.58 -2.49 -3.65
N LEU A 4 1.47 -2.62 -2.67
CA LEU A 4 1.11 -2.79 -1.27
C LEU A 4 0.95 -1.43 -0.59
N ASP A 5 -0.18 -1.26 0.10
CA ASP A 5 -0.42 -0.19 1.03
C ASP A 5 0.27 -0.44 2.39
N ALA A 6 0.40 0.60 3.23
CA ALA A 6 0.95 0.50 4.58
C ALA A 6 0.11 -0.44 5.47
N SER A 7 -1.22 -0.48 5.30
CA SER A 7 -2.10 -1.40 6.05
C SER A 7 -1.69 -2.87 5.86
N PHE A 8 -1.36 -3.28 4.64
CA PHE A 8 -0.86 -4.62 4.33
C PHE A 8 0.45 -4.91 5.06
N ALA A 9 1.39 -3.97 5.00
CA ALA A 9 2.71 -4.12 5.57
C ALA A 9 2.66 -4.24 7.10
N ILE A 10 1.76 -3.48 7.73
CA ILE A 10 1.47 -3.57 9.15
C ILE A 10 0.90 -4.94 9.50
N ASP A 11 -0.12 -5.41 8.80
CA ASP A 11 -0.74 -6.71 9.06
C ASP A 11 0.21 -7.88 8.86
N HIS A 12 1.15 -7.76 7.92
CA HIS A 12 2.20 -8.72 7.72
C HIS A 12 3.10 -8.82 8.96
N LEU A 13 3.49 -7.69 9.55
CA LEU A 13 4.28 -7.65 10.78
C LEU A 13 3.53 -8.22 11.99
N GLU A 14 2.19 -8.13 11.99
CA GLU A 14 1.34 -8.65 13.06
C GLU A 14 0.94 -10.12 12.87
N GLY A 15 1.29 -10.71 11.73
CA GLY A 15 0.99 -12.10 11.42
C GLY A 15 -0.51 -12.37 11.21
N VAL A 16 -1.24 -11.40 10.64
CA VAL A 16 -2.67 -11.56 10.33
C VAL A 16 -2.87 -12.74 9.37
N SER A 17 -3.69 -13.70 9.79
CA SER A 17 -3.85 -14.98 9.08
C SER A 17 -4.36 -14.83 7.65
N SER A 18 -5.29 -13.90 7.39
CA SER A 18 -5.86 -13.70 6.06
C SER A 18 -4.82 -13.20 5.04
N LEU A 19 -3.89 -12.36 5.48
CA LEU A 19 -2.77 -11.90 4.67
C LEU A 19 -1.82 -13.04 4.31
N LYS A 20 -1.60 -13.99 5.23
CA LYS A 20 -0.77 -15.17 4.95
C LYS A 20 -1.34 -16.00 3.80
N PHE A 21 -2.65 -16.27 3.82
CA PHE A 21 -3.31 -16.97 2.71
C PHE A 21 -3.22 -16.18 1.40
N TYR A 22 -3.44 -14.86 1.46
CA TYR A 22 -3.32 -13.97 0.30
C TYR A 22 -1.93 -14.05 -0.37
N LEU A 23 -0.86 -14.04 0.44
CA LEU A 23 0.52 -14.18 -0.05
C LEU A 23 0.82 -15.58 -0.59
N GLU A 24 0.35 -16.64 0.08
CA GLU A 24 0.59 -18.04 -0.35
C GLU A 24 -0.01 -18.30 -1.74
N GLU A 25 -1.23 -17.85 -1.99
CA GLU A 25 -1.92 -17.97 -3.29
C GLU A 25 -1.24 -17.17 -4.41
N ARG A 26 -0.40 -16.19 -4.06
CA ARG A 26 0.27 -15.25 -4.97
C ARG A 26 1.79 -15.31 -4.85
N SER A 27 2.34 -16.45 -4.42
CA SER A 27 3.78 -16.62 -4.19
C SER A 27 4.64 -16.49 -5.44
N ASP A 28 4.05 -16.58 -6.64
CA ASP A 28 4.69 -16.36 -7.94
C ASP A 28 4.62 -14.90 -8.42
N ARG A 29 4.04 -14.00 -7.62
CA ARG A 29 3.77 -12.61 -8.01
C ARG A 29 4.77 -11.63 -7.40
N THR A 30 5.09 -10.60 -8.16
CA THR A 30 5.87 -9.46 -7.68
C THR A 30 5.00 -8.53 -6.85
N PHE A 31 5.49 -8.18 -5.66
CA PHE A 31 4.91 -7.18 -4.78
C PHE A 31 5.79 -5.94 -4.77
N VAL A 32 5.15 -4.79 -4.86
CA VAL A 32 5.80 -3.49 -4.96
C VAL A 32 5.28 -2.60 -3.83
N MET A 33 6.14 -1.74 -3.29
CA MET A 33 5.73 -0.69 -2.37
C MET A 33 6.43 0.61 -2.72
N SER A 34 5.75 1.74 -2.53
CA SER A 34 6.41 3.03 -2.70
C SER A 34 7.43 3.25 -1.57
N ALA A 35 8.54 3.93 -1.86
CA ALA A 35 9.54 4.25 -0.83
C ALA A 35 8.92 5.02 0.37
N PRO A 36 8.01 6.00 0.18
CA PRO A 36 7.28 6.62 1.29
C PRO A 36 6.45 5.64 2.12
N THR A 37 5.70 4.74 1.49
CA THR A 37 4.88 3.73 2.19
C THR A 37 5.74 2.77 3.01
N LEU A 38 6.93 2.39 2.52
CA LEU A 38 7.89 1.58 3.27
C LEU A 38 8.39 2.33 4.51
N LEU A 39 8.76 3.61 4.34
CA LEU A 39 9.24 4.44 5.45
C LEU A 39 8.15 4.61 6.52
N GLU A 40 6.93 4.93 6.10
CA GLU A 40 5.77 5.05 6.98
C GLU A 40 5.56 3.75 7.79
N THR A 41 5.57 2.60 7.12
CA THR A 41 5.44 1.30 7.78
C THR A 41 6.54 1.08 8.81
N CYS A 42 7.79 1.36 8.46
CA CYS A 42 8.93 1.16 9.35
C CYS A 42 8.85 2.08 10.58
N ILE A 43 8.50 3.36 10.37
CA ILE A 43 8.29 4.36 11.43
C ILE A 43 7.11 3.96 12.32
N GLY A 44 6.00 3.55 11.71
CA GLY A 44 4.82 2.99 12.37
C GLY A 44 5.17 1.87 13.33
N ARG A 45 5.95 0.90 12.84
CA ARG A 45 6.41 -0.24 13.64
C ARG A 45 7.34 0.18 14.77
N LEU A 46 8.32 1.03 14.47
CA LEU A 46 9.37 1.42 15.42
C LEU A 46 8.83 2.27 16.58
N TYR A 47 8.03 3.31 16.28
CA TYR A 47 7.65 4.30 17.28
C TYR A 47 6.25 4.12 17.85
N TYR A 48 5.29 3.59 17.08
CA TYR A 48 3.89 3.58 17.50
C TYR A 48 3.42 2.21 17.98
N ARG A 49 3.91 1.12 17.39
CA ARG A 49 3.56 -0.25 17.80
C ARG A 49 4.58 -0.91 18.73
N GLY A 50 5.74 -0.27 18.93
CA GLY A 50 6.83 -0.75 19.79
C GLY A 50 7.53 -1.98 19.21
N SER A 51 8.86 -1.91 19.08
CA SER A 51 9.68 -2.99 18.51
C SER A 51 10.98 -3.12 19.27
N ASP A 52 11.37 -4.36 19.58
CA ASP A 52 12.71 -4.68 20.11
C ASP A 52 13.78 -4.74 19.00
N ARG A 53 13.36 -4.60 17.72
CA ARG A 53 14.23 -4.59 16.55
C ARG A 53 14.76 -3.18 16.28
N THR A 54 15.99 -3.10 15.80
CA THR A 54 16.62 -1.90 15.27
C THR A 54 15.93 -1.41 13.98
N PRO A 55 16.10 -0.14 13.58
CA PRO A 55 15.55 0.36 12.31
C PRO A 55 15.97 -0.46 11.09
N THR A 56 17.22 -0.93 11.06
CA THR A 56 17.74 -1.77 9.97
C THR A 56 17.05 -3.14 9.94
N GLU A 57 16.90 -3.80 11.09
CA GLU A 57 16.19 -5.09 11.17
C GLU A 57 14.71 -4.98 10.78
N ILE A 58 14.05 -3.84 11.02
CA ILE A 58 12.68 -3.61 10.55
C ILE A 58 12.65 -3.50 9.02
N LEU A 59 13.58 -2.75 8.44
CA LEU A 59 13.68 -2.60 6.98
C LEU A 59 13.94 -3.94 6.27
N GLU A 60 14.78 -4.80 6.85
CA GLU A 60 15.11 -6.13 6.31
C GLU A 60 13.89 -7.07 6.21
N LEU A 61 12.85 -6.87 7.03
CA LEU A 61 11.60 -7.65 6.97
C LEU A 61 10.85 -7.45 5.64
N PHE A 62 11.15 -6.36 4.92
CA PHE A 62 10.53 -6.01 3.65
C PHE A 62 11.46 -6.25 2.45
N SER A 63 12.58 -6.96 2.64
CA SER A 63 13.56 -7.25 1.57
C SER A 63 13.01 -8.06 0.38
N TRP A 64 11.84 -8.68 0.54
CA TRP A 64 11.13 -9.41 -0.52
C TRP A 64 10.24 -8.51 -1.39
N ILE A 65 10.07 -7.24 -1.02
CA ILE A 65 9.24 -6.26 -1.73
C ILE A 65 10.13 -5.42 -2.66
N GLU A 66 9.70 -5.25 -3.90
CA GLU A 66 10.34 -4.30 -4.82
C GLU A 66 9.96 -2.86 -4.47
N ILE A 67 10.94 -1.97 -4.39
CA ILE A 67 10.69 -0.58 -3.99
C ILE A 67 10.54 0.32 -5.21
N HIS A 68 9.38 0.95 -5.34
CA HIS A 68 9.10 1.97 -6.33
C HIS A 68 9.42 3.36 -5.77
N SER A 69 10.19 4.16 -6.51
CA SER A 69 10.49 5.55 -6.13
C SER A 69 9.52 6.50 -6.82
N PRO A 70 8.65 7.20 -6.08
CA PRO A 70 7.71 8.14 -6.69
C PRO A 70 8.43 9.24 -7.47
N THR A 71 7.84 9.61 -8.60
CA THR A 71 8.34 10.67 -9.48
C THR A 71 7.23 11.68 -9.80
N GLU A 72 7.53 12.67 -10.64
CA GLU A 72 6.50 13.58 -11.19
C GLU A 72 5.38 12.80 -11.91
N ARG A 73 5.71 11.68 -12.56
CA ARG A 73 4.71 10.82 -13.21
C ARG A 73 3.74 10.21 -12.20
N THR A 74 4.25 9.78 -11.04
CA THR A 74 3.43 9.25 -9.95
C THR A 74 2.48 10.32 -9.46
N ALA A 75 2.97 11.54 -9.23
CA ALA A 75 2.14 12.66 -8.80
C ALA A 75 1.04 13.00 -9.82
N ALA A 76 1.34 12.97 -11.13
CA ALA A 76 0.35 13.19 -12.17
C ALA A 76 -0.75 12.10 -12.17
N HIS A 77 -0.37 10.83 -12.02
CA HIS A 77 -1.34 9.74 -11.88
C HIS A 77 -2.19 9.86 -10.62
N SER A 78 -1.57 10.18 -9.47
CA SER A 78 -2.26 10.43 -8.21
C SER A 78 -3.32 11.51 -8.35
N MET A 79 -2.97 12.66 -8.94
CA MET A 79 -3.91 13.76 -9.11
C MET A 79 -5.01 13.45 -10.12
N GLY A 80 -4.73 12.65 -11.15
CA GLY A 80 -5.77 12.14 -12.05
C GLY A 80 -6.80 11.27 -11.32
N ILE A 81 -6.35 10.41 -10.39
CA ILE A 81 -7.25 9.60 -9.55
C ILE A 81 -8.10 10.49 -8.64
N VAL A 82 -7.49 11.51 -8.01
CA VAL A 82 -8.21 12.46 -7.15
C VAL A 82 -9.29 13.22 -7.93
N ASP A 83 -9.01 13.62 -9.18
CA ASP A 83 -9.99 14.27 -10.06
C ASP A 83 -11.15 13.33 -10.43
N GLU A 84 -10.84 12.05 -10.74
CA GLU A 84 -11.84 11.02 -11.05
C GLU A 84 -12.76 10.68 -9.86
N ILE A 85 -12.20 10.57 -8.65
CA ILE A 85 -12.97 10.33 -7.42
C ILE A 85 -13.86 11.54 -7.11
N GLY A 86 -13.36 12.74 -7.40
CA GLY A 86 -13.98 14.00 -7.03
C GLY A 86 -13.69 14.37 -5.57
N SER A 87 -13.24 15.60 -5.34
CA SER A 87 -12.78 16.09 -4.03
C SER A 87 -13.83 16.09 -2.92
N GLU A 88 -15.12 15.96 -3.26
CA GLU A 88 -16.23 15.91 -2.31
C GLU A 88 -16.55 14.48 -1.83
N ALA A 89 -16.10 13.44 -2.56
CA ALA A 89 -16.43 12.06 -2.25
C ALA A 89 -15.53 11.47 -1.15
N LEU A 90 -14.23 11.80 -1.18
CA LEU A 90 -13.25 11.27 -0.25
C LEU A 90 -12.05 12.22 -0.13
N LYS A 91 -11.49 12.33 1.09
CA LYS A 91 -10.28 13.12 1.34
C LYS A 91 -9.11 12.18 1.55
N LEU A 92 -8.40 11.90 0.47
CA LEU A 92 -7.16 11.11 0.49
C LEU A 92 -6.01 11.91 1.12
N THR A 93 -5.17 11.22 1.88
CA THR A 93 -3.89 11.75 2.34
C THR A 93 -2.86 11.74 1.20
N VAL A 94 -1.67 12.30 1.46
CA VAL A 94 -0.58 12.28 0.47
C VAL A 94 -0.08 10.84 0.28
N GLU A 95 -0.04 10.08 1.36
CA GLU A 95 0.35 8.68 1.42
C GLU A 95 -0.60 7.81 0.58
N ASP A 96 -1.91 7.97 0.76
CA ASP A 96 -2.93 7.28 -0.04
C ASP A 96 -2.80 7.61 -1.52
N ALA A 97 -2.66 8.90 -1.83
CA ALA A 97 -2.53 9.36 -3.20
C ALA A 97 -1.27 8.77 -3.87
N ILE A 98 -0.16 8.62 -3.16
CA ILE A 98 1.07 8.00 -3.67
C ILE A 98 0.86 6.52 -3.96
N VAL A 99 0.18 5.77 -3.08
CA VAL A 99 -0.11 4.35 -3.29
C VAL A 99 -0.99 4.16 -4.54
N LEU A 100 -2.06 4.94 -4.64
CA LEU A 100 -2.97 4.92 -5.80
C LEU A 100 -2.25 5.30 -7.11
N GLY A 101 -1.46 6.38 -7.08
CA GLY A 101 -0.67 6.82 -8.23
C GLY A 101 0.36 5.78 -8.66
N THR A 102 1.00 5.11 -7.71
CA THR A 102 1.94 4.01 -7.98
C THR A 102 1.23 2.83 -8.64
N GLY A 103 0.04 2.45 -8.14
CA GLY A 103 -0.79 1.42 -8.75
C GLY A 103 -1.11 1.73 -10.21
N ARG A 104 -1.54 2.96 -10.50
CA ARG A 104 -1.88 3.38 -11.86
C ARG A 104 -0.66 3.51 -12.76
N GLU A 105 0.46 4.02 -12.24
CA GLU A 105 1.71 4.14 -13.00
C GLU A 105 2.26 2.78 -13.47
N LEU A 106 2.07 1.75 -12.64
CA LEU A 106 2.53 0.39 -12.89
C LEU A 106 1.47 -0.52 -13.53
N ASP A 107 0.28 0.02 -13.82
CA ASP A 107 -0.89 -0.74 -14.30
C ASP A 107 -1.17 -1.99 -13.44
N ALA A 108 -1.15 -1.79 -12.13
CA ALA A 108 -1.22 -2.85 -11.13
C ALA A 108 -2.30 -2.55 -10.08
N PRO A 109 -3.03 -3.57 -9.60
CA PRO A 109 -3.95 -3.38 -8.47
C PRO A 109 -3.18 -2.98 -7.21
N ILE A 110 -3.81 -2.13 -6.40
CA ILE A 110 -3.36 -1.88 -5.03
C ILE A 110 -3.95 -2.94 -4.10
N VAL A 111 -3.22 -3.32 -3.06
CA VAL A 111 -3.67 -4.27 -2.04
C VAL A 111 -3.73 -3.53 -0.73
N SER A 112 -4.93 -3.43 -0.16
CA SER A 112 -5.18 -2.59 1.00
C SER A 112 -6.29 -3.14 1.87
N ALA A 113 -6.20 -2.86 3.16
CA ALA A 113 -7.29 -2.99 4.11
C ALA A 113 -7.69 -1.63 4.74
N ASP A 114 -7.16 -0.53 4.19
CA ASP A 114 -7.53 0.82 4.57
C ASP A 114 -8.91 1.19 3.99
N SER A 115 -9.82 1.67 4.83
CA SER A 115 -11.16 2.08 4.43
C SER A 115 -11.18 3.19 3.37
N ASP A 116 -10.18 4.06 3.35
CA ASP A 116 -10.09 5.11 2.33
C ASP A 116 -9.79 4.48 0.97
N HIS A 117 -8.85 3.53 0.90
CA HIS A 117 -8.56 2.78 -0.32
C HIS A 117 -9.67 1.82 -0.74
N THR A 118 -10.39 1.21 0.20
CA THR A 118 -11.46 0.25 -0.11
C THR A 118 -12.82 0.92 -0.35
N HIS A 119 -12.89 2.25 -0.27
CA HIS A 119 -14.07 3.02 -0.60
C HIS A 119 -14.47 2.82 -2.08
N GLU A 120 -15.78 2.72 -2.35
CA GLU A 120 -16.30 2.41 -3.69
C GLU A 120 -15.89 3.42 -4.76
N ALA A 121 -15.79 4.71 -4.39
CA ALA A 121 -15.31 5.74 -5.31
C ALA A 121 -13.86 5.50 -5.75
N VAL A 122 -13.00 5.01 -4.85
CA VAL A 122 -11.61 4.68 -5.16
C VAL A 122 -11.55 3.44 -6.04
N LYS A 123 -12.30 2.38 -5.72
CA LYS A 123 -12.37 1.14 -6.51
C LYS A 123 -12.83 1.35 -7.96
N GLN A 124 -13.64 2.39 -8.21
CA GLN A 124 -14.05 2.77 -9.56
C GLN A 124 -12.94 3.43 -10.36
N ALA A 125 -12.03 4.14 -9.69
CA ALA A 125 -10.88 4.77 -10.33
C ALA A 125 -9.70 3.78 -10.46
N GLN A 126 -9.33 3.08 -9.38
CA GLN A 126 -8.15 2.22 -9.33
C GLN A 126 -8.54 0.81 -8.89
N PRO A 127 -8.02 -0.26 -9.55
CA PRO A 127 -8.24 -1.61 -9.06
C PRO A 127 -7.67 -1.79 -7.64
N VAL A 128 -8.51 -2.26 -6.73
CA VAL A 128 -8.16 -2.53 -5.33
C VAL A 128 -8.49 -3.98 -5.00
N GLU A 129 -7.53 -4.70 -4.43
CA GLU A 129 -7.74 -6.01 -3.82
C GLU A 129 -7.73 -5.89 -2.29
N GLU A 130 -8.78 -6.41 -1.68
CA GLU A 130 -8.88 -6.59 -0.23
C GLU A 130 -8.43 -8.00 0.13
N TYR A 131 -7.75 -8.14 1.27
CA TYR A 131 -7.23 -9.43 1.76
C TYR A 131 -7.75 -9.78 3.16
N ARG A 132 -8.45 -8.86 3.82
CA ARG A 132 -9.22 -9.18 5.02
C ARG A 132 -10.58 -9.66 4.53
N ASP A 133 -11.00 -10.84 4.99
CA ASP A 133 -12.38 -11.27 4.79
C ASP A 133 -13.30 -10.20 5.39
N GLY A 134 -14.31 -9.77 4.62
CA GLY A 134 -15.35 -8.86 5.10
C GLY A 134 -16.17 -9.44 6.25
#